data_AF-A0A765BM22-F1
#
_entry.id   AF-A0A765BM22-F1
#
_cell.length_a   1.000
_cell.length_b   1.000
_cell.length_c   1.000
_cell.angle_alpha   90.00
_cell.angle_beta   90.00
_cell.angle_gamma   90.00
#
_symmetry.space_group_name_H-M   'P 1'
#
loop_
_entity.id
_entity.type
_entity.pdbx_description
1 polymer ?
#
loop_
_entity_poly.entity_id
_entity_poly.type
_entity_poly.pdbx_seq_one_letter_code
_entity_poly.pdbx_strand_id
1 'polypeptide(L)'
;MNISEQKMNNIMLAIRKGLQPLIRPLPMMAVEWADAFYYLPKESSYGSGEWETLPFQVAIMNAMGNDRIRTVNLIKSARVGYTKMLLGVVGYFIEHKSRNNLLFQPTDSAAEDFMKSHVEATIRDVPCLKILSPWLGRKHRDNTLTMKRFSSGVGFWCLGGAAAKNYREKSVDTVCYDELSSFEPDVEKEGSPTLLGDKRIEGSVWPKSIRGSTPKAKGTCQIEKAANESAHLMRFHVPCPHCGEEQYLKFGDGSTPFGLKWEKGKPETVYYLCEHSGCVIRQPELEQKEGRWICDNTGMWTRDGLTFYSADGNEIPPPRSISFHIWTAYSPFTTWV
;
A
#
# COMPACT_ATOMS: atom_id res chain seq x y z
N MET A 1 32.50 -27.21 -38.05
CA MET A 1 31.99 -27.61 -36.72
C MET A 1 30.70 -26.83 -36.50
N ASN A 2 29.53 -27.42 -36.80
CA ASN A 2 28.26 -26.68 -36.69
C ASN A 2 27.86 -26.55 -35.22
N ILE A 3 27.58 -25.32 -34.79
CA ILE A 3 26.98 -25.05 -33.48
C ILE A 3 25.54 -25.56 -33.56
N SER A 4 25.18 -26.54 -32.73
CA SER A 4 23.80 -27.02 -32.67
C SER A 4 22.88 -25.93 -32.14
N GLU A 5 21.60 -25.98 -32.53
CA GLU A 5 20.57 -25.05 -32.06
C GLU A 5 20.51 -24.97 -30.53
N GLN A 6 20.69 -26.11 -29.85
CA GLN A 6 20.75 -26.17 -28.40
C GLN A 6 21.97 -25.44 -27.80
N LYS A 7 23.15 -25.52 -28.47
CA LYS A 7 24.32 -24.73 -28.06
C LYS A 7 24.07 -23.23 -28.27
N MET A 8 23.44 -22.86 -29.39
CA MET A 8 23.08 -21.47 -29.66
C MET A 8 22.12 -20.91 -28.60
N ASN A 9 21.08 -21.69 -28.23
CA ASN A 9 20.13 -21.33 -27.19
C ASN A 9 20.80 -21.16 -25.82
N ASN A 10 21.72 -22.06 -25.45
CA ASN A 10 22.49 -21.95 -24.21
C ASN A 10 23.39 -20.71 -24.19
N ILE A 11 24.04 -20.39 -25.31
CA ILE A 11 24.86 -19.17 -25.45
C ILE A 11 23.99 -17.93 -25.28
N MET A 12 22.84 -17.86 -25.97
CA MET A 12 21.91 -16.73 -25.85
C MET A 12 21.39 -16.55 -24.44
N LEU A 13 21.09 -17.65 -23.73
CA LEU A 13 20.65 -17.60 -22.33
C LEU A 13 21.76 -17.09 -21.41
N ALA A 14 23.01 -17.54 -21.61
CA ALA A 14 24.16 -17.07 -20.87
C ALA A 14 24.45 -15.57 -21.12
N ILE A 15 24.37 -15.13 -22.39
CA ILE A 15 24.54 -13.72 -22.77
C ILE A 15 23.46 -12.85 -22.11
N ARG A 16 22.17 -13.22 -22.24
CA ARG A 16 21.07 -12.47 -21.60
C ARG A 16 21.27 -12.36 -20.10
N LYS A 17 21.63 -13.46 -19.44
CA LYS A 17 21.93 -13.47 -18.00
C LYS A 17 23.13 -12.59 -17.64
N GLY A 18 24.18 -12.60 -18.46
CA GLY A 18 25.37 -11.78 -18.27
C GLY A 18 25.15 -10.28 -18.49
N LEU A 19 24.26 -9.91 -19.43
CA LEU A 19 23.89 -8.52 -19.72
C LEU A 19 22.78 -7.98 -18.81
N GLN A 20 22.11 -8.84 -18.04
CA GLN A 20 21.02 -8.45 -17.16
C GLN A 20 21.38 -7.31 -16.17
N PRO A 21 22.60 -7.22 -15.60
CA PRO A 21 22.99 -6.09 -14.75
C PRO A 21 23.08 -4.74 -15.48
N LEU A 22 23.20 -4.74 -16.82
CA LEU A 22 23.29 -3.54 -17.64
C LEU A 22 21.91 -3.02 -18.07
N ILE A 23 20.87 -3.84 -17.95
CA ILE A 23 19.49 -3.42 -18.23
C ILE A 23 19.05 -2.51 -17.07
N ARG A 24 18.84 -1.24 -17.39
CA ARG A 24 18.21 -0.28 -16.50
C ARG A 24 16.80 -0.02 -17.02
N PRO A 25 15.74 -0.44 -16.31
CA PRO A 25 14.39 -0.06 -16.70
C PRO A 25 14.25 1.46 -16.62
N LEU A 26 13.48 2.05 -17.53
CA LEU A 26 13.17 3.48 -17.48
C LEU A 26 12.51 3.79 -16.12
N PRO A 27 12.90 4.85 -15.40
CA PRO A 27 12.29 5.19 -14.13
C PRO A 27 10.77 5.28 -14.27
N MET A 28 10.06 4.49 -13.47
CA MET A 28 8.60 4.45 -13.42
C MET A 28 8.13 4.64 -11.98
N MET A 29 7.02 5.34 -11.80
CA MET A 29 6.36 5.55 -10.51
C MET A 29 5.55 4.31 -10.11
N ALA A 30 5.28 4.13 -8.82
CA ALA A 30 4.52 2.96 -8.36
C ALA A 30 3.09 2.94 -8.91
N VAL A 31 2.45 4.11 -9.01
CA VAL A 31 1.13 4.26 -9.62
C VAL A 31 1.15 3.94 -11.11
N GLU A 32 2.11 4.51 -11.86
CA GLU A 32 2.27 4.21 -13.29
C GLU A 32 2.46 2.72 -13.56
N TRP A 33 3.27 2.05 -12.73
CA TRP A 33 3.45 0.61 -12.83
C TRP A 33 2.17 -0.16 -12.52
N ALA A 34 1.44 0.25 -11.48
CA ALA A 34 0.20 -0.41 -11.10
C ALA A 34 -0.88 -0.26 -12.19
N ASP A 35 -1.10 0.94 -12.70
CA ASP A 35 -2.09 1.20 -13.76
C ASP A 35 -1.71 0.51 -15.07
N ALA A 36 -0.41 0.35 -15.37
CA ALA A 36 0.06 -0.31 -16.60
C ALA A 36 0.06 -1.84 -16.54
N PHE A 37 0.29 -2.44 -15.36
CA PHE A 37 0.60 -3.88 -15.26
C PHE A 37 -0.23 -4.63 -14.22
N TYR A 38 -0.75 -3.97 -13.19
CA TYR A 38 -1.43 -4.65 -12.10
C TYR A 38 -2.86 -5.05 -12.50
N TYR A 39 -3.23 -6.28 -12.15
CA TYR A 39 -4.53 -6.85 -12.47
C TYR A 39 -5.18 -7.39 -11.20
N LEU A 40 -6.47 -7.11 -11.03
CA LEU A 40 -7.26 -7.52 -9.88
C LEU A 40 -7.76 -8.97 -10.04
N PRO A 41 -7.26 -9.93 -9.21
CA PRO A 41 -7.65 -11.33 -9.33
C PRO A 41 -9.08 -11.57 -8.84
N LYS A 42 -9.92 -12.21 -9.67
CA LYS A 42 -11.35 -12.44 -9.43
C LYS A 42 -11.65 -13.11 -8.08
N GLU A 43 -10.78 -14.01 -7.63
CA GLU A 43 -10.97 -14.76 -6.39
C GLU A 43 -10.76 -13.92 -5.13
N SER A 44 -10.18 -12.72 -5.28
CA SER A 44 -9.75 -11.91 -4.15
C SER A 44 -10.06 -10.41 -4.29
N SER A 45 -10.94 -10.05 -5.21
CA SER A 45 -11.47 -8.70 -5.42
C SER A 45 -12.95 -8.74 -5.84
N TYR A 46 -13.70 -7.69 -5.51
CA TYR A 46 -15.12 -7.56 -5.88
C TYR A 46 -15.34 -7.34 -7.38
N GLY A 47 -14.36 -6.73 -8.05
CA GLY A 47 -14.28 -6.65 -9.51
C GLY A 47 -12.99 -7.30 -10.00
N SER A 48 -13.05 -7.97 -11.14
CA SER A 48 -11.86 -8.45 -11.87
C SER A 48 -11.59 -7.51 -13.03
N GLY A 49 -10.33 -7.16 -13.25
CA GLY A 49 -9.97 -6.24 -14.33
C GLY A 49 -8.61 -5.60 -14.10
N GLU A 50 -8.27 -4.71 -15.02
CA GLU A 50 -7.11 -3.82 -14.88
C GLU A 50 -7.29 -2.95 -13.64
N TRP A 51 -6.17 -2.71 -12.95
CA TRP A 51 -6.16 -1.80 -11.82
C TRP A 51 -6.30 -0.36 -12.32
N GLU A 52 -7.18 0.39 -11.67
CA GLU A 52 -7.27 1.84 -11.84
C GLU A 52 -7.06 2.49 -10.47
N THR A 53 -5.98 3.26 -10.35
CA THR A 53 -5.66 3.96 -9.11
C THR A 53 -6.68 5.05 -8.82
N LEU A 54 -7.40 4.93 -7.72
CA LEU A 54 -8.34 5.97 -7.29
C LEU A 54 -7.61 7.25 -6.86
N PRO A 55 -8.23 8.45 -6.97
CA PRO A 55 -7.55 9.71 -6.67
C PRO A 55 -6.87 9.77 -5.30
N PHE A 56 -7.52 9.29 -4.23
CA PHE A 56 -6.90 9.26 -2.90
C PHE A 56 -5.74 8.25 -2.80
N GLN A 57 -5.73 7.20 -3.63
CA GLN A 57 -4.71 6.14 -3.61
C GLN A 57 -3.39 6.59 -4.23
N VAL A 58 -3.43 7.54 -5.18
CA VAL A 58 -2.25 8.00 -5.94
C VAL A 58 -1.09 8.38 -5.01
N ALA A 59 -1.32 9.35 -4.12
CA ALA A 59 -0.27 9.83 -3.22
C ALA A 59 0.19 8.75 -2.22
N ILE A 60 -0.72 7.88 -1.79
CA ILE A 60 -0.40 6.79 -0.87
C ILE A 60 0.57 5.81 -1.55
N MET A 61 0.22 5.31 -2.75
CA MET A 61 1.00 4.31 -3.47
C MET A 61 2.36 4.86 -3.92
N ASN A 62 2.39 6.10 -4.41
CA ASN A 62 3.64 6.76 -4.76
C ASN A 62 4.52 6.99 -3.54
N ALA A 63 3.96 7.37 -2.39
CA ALA A 63 4.73 7.48 -1.16
C ALA A 63 5.29 6.12 -0.71
N MET A 64 4.51 5.04 -0.85
CA MET A 64 4.99 3.68 -0.60
C MET A 64 6.15 3.32 -1.54
N GLY A 65 6.10 3.68 -2.83
CA GLY A 65 7.16 3.44 -3.81
C GLY A 65 8.37 4.39 -3.77
N ASN A 66 8.25 5.55 -3.10
CA ASN A 66 9.27 6.60 -3.10
C ASN A 66 10.43 6.32 -2.13
N ASP A 67 11.65 6.21 -2.64
CA ASP A 67 12.85 5.87 -1.87
C ASP A 67 13.26 6.92 -0.82
N ARG A 68 12.78 8.16 -0.95
CA ARG A 68 13.05 9.24 0.01
C ARG A 68 12.17 9.15 1.26
N ILE A 69 11.01 8.51 1.15
CA ILE A 69 10.06 8.31 2.26
C ILE A 69 10.32 6.93 2.85
N ARG A 70 10.94 6.83 4.02
CA ARG A 70 11.29 5.52 4.60
C ARG A 70 10.12 4.82 5.26
N THR A 71 9.23 5.58 5.90
CA THR A 71 8.09 5.02 6.64
C THR A 71 6.79 5.60 6.12
N VAL A 72 5.85 4.72 5.77
CA VAL A 72 4.50 5.08 5.36
C VAL A 72 3.51 4.37 6.26
N ASN A 73 2.77 5.14 7.07
CA ASN A 73 1.67 4.63 7.87
C ASN A 73 0.35 4.94 7.17
N LEU A 74 -0.57 3.98 7.11
CA LEU A 74 -1.91 4.18 6.60
C LEU A 74 -2.94 3.78 7.66
N ILE A 75 -3.52 4.79 8.29
CA ILE A 75 -4.71 4.64 9.10
C ILE A 75 -5.90 4.55 8.14
N LYS A 76 -6.53 3.39 8.02
CA LYS A 76 -7.60 3.17 7.04
C LYS A 76 -8.85 2.54 7.61
N SER A 77 -10.02 2.78 7.03
CA SER A 77 -11.18 1.90 7.26
C SER A 77 -11.15 0.68 6.34
N ALA A 78 -12.04 -0.28 6.58
CA ALA A 78 -12.25 -1.37 5.64
C ALA A 78 -12.69 -0.85 4.25
N ARG A 79 -12.46 -1.66 3.21
CA ARG A 79 -12.95 -1.40 1.84
C ARG A 79 -12.41 -0.16 1.14
N VAL A 80 -11.20 0.31 1.50
CA VAL A 80 -10.49 1.38 0.77
C VAL A 80 -9.45 0.86 -0.24
N GLY A 81 -9.40 -0.46 -0.46
CA GLY A 81 -8.47 -1.08 -1.42
C GLY A 81 -7.03 -1.28 -0.93
N TYR A 82 -6.75 -1.15 0.38
CA TYR A 82 -5.39 -1.20 0.92
C TYR A 82 -4.58 -2.44 0.52
N THR A 83 -5.14 -3.64 0.69
CA THR A 83 -4.45 -4.88 0.34
C THR A 83 -3.97 -4.90 -1.12
N LYS A 84 -4.75 -4.32 -2.03
CA LYS A 84 -4.41 -4.26 -3.47
C LYS A 84 -3.38 -3.18 -3.76
N MET A 85 -3.48 -2.01 -3.12
CA MET A 85 -2.41 -1.01 -3.15
C MET A 85 -1.07 -1.62 -2.69
N LEU A 86 -1.08 -2.35 -1.57
CA LEU A 86 0.10 -2.97 -1.00
C LEU A 86 0.73 -4.00 -1.95
N LEU A 87 -0.08 -4.88 -2.55
CA LEU A 87 0.40 -5.88 -3.50
C LEU A 87 0.85 -5.28 -4.84
N GLY A 88 0.22 -4.21 -5.31
CA GLY A 88 0.67 -3.45 -6.48
C GLY A 88 2.07 -2.87 -6.25
N VAL A 89 2.28 -2.21 -5.09
CA VAL A 89 3.60 -1.66 -4.73
C VAL A 89 4.64 -2.77 -4.52
N VAL A 90 4.29 -3.88 -3.89
CA VAL A 90 5.19 -5.04 -3.76
C VAL A 90 5.54 -5.63 -5.12
N GLY A 91 4.57 -5.72 -6.04
CA GLY A 91 4.81 -6.13 -7.42
C GLY A 91 5.80 -5.22 -8.15
N TYR A 92 5.60 -3.91 -8.02
CA TYR A 92 6.53 -2.89 -8.50
C TYR A 92 7.94 -3.07 -7.89
N PHE A 93 8.04 -3.36 -6.59
CA PHE A 93 9.34 -3.61 -5.97
C PHE A 93 10.02 -4.89 -6.48
N ILE A 94 9.26 -5.95 -6.72
CA ILE A 94 9.78 -7.22 -7.23
C ILE A 94 10.29 -7.09 -8.67
N GLU A 95 9.45 -6.52 -9.54
CA GLU A 95 9.70 -6.49 -10.98
C GLU A 95 10.58 -5.31 -11.38
N HIS A 96 10.20 -4.11 -10.97
CA HIS A 96 10.82 -2.88 -11.45
C HIS A 96 12.06 -2.49 -10.64
N LYS A 97 11.97 -2.51 -9.29
CA LYS A 97 13.07 -2.11 -8.41
C LYS A 97 14.02 -3.25 -8.05
N SER A 98 13.63 -4.51 -8.34
CA SER A 98 14.38 -5.72 -7.99
C SER A 98 14.77 -5.79 -6.51
N ARG A 99 13.81 -5.62 -5.60
CA ARG A 99 14.01 -5.54 -4.15
C ARG A 99 13.42 -6.69 -3.37
N ASN A 100 14.09 -7.09 -2.31
CA ASN A 100 13.59 -8.11 -1.39
C ASN A 100 12.49 -7.52 -0.49
N ASN A 101 11.36 -8.24 -0.35
CA ASN A 101 10.18 -7.76 0.39
C ASN A 101 9.75 -8.78 1.45
N LEU A 102 9.45 -8.31 2.65
CA LEU A 102 8.89 -9.11 3.74
C LEU A 102 7.55 -8.53 4.19
N LEU A 103 6.48 -9.30 4.09
CA LEU A 103 5.14 -8.91 4.54
C LEU A 103 4.76 -9.70 5.79
N PHE A 104 4.33 -8.99 6.82
CA PHE A 104 3.79 -9.57 8.03
C PHE A 104 2.27 -9.47 8.05
N GLN A 105 1.64 -10.60 8.35
CA GLN A 105 0.23 -10.70 8.77
C GLN A 105 0.18 -10.95 10.28
N PRO A 106 -0.95 -10.72 10.97
CA PRO A 106 -1.02 -10.84 12.44
C PRO A 106 -0.60 -12.22 12.97
N THR A 107 -0.96 -13.30 12.28
CA THR A 107 -0.67 -14.69 12.66
C THR A 107 -0.09 -15.48 11.50
N ASP A 108 0.52 -16.64 11.78
CA ASP A 108 1.02 -17.54 10.72
C ASP A 108 -0.11 -18.06 9.83
N SER A 109 -1.28 -18.35 10.40
CA SER A 109 -2.46 -18.74 9.63
C SER A 109 -2.93 -17.63 8.68
N ALA A 110 -3.00 -16.38 9.17
CA ALA A 110 -3.36 -15.24 8.33
C ALA A 110 -2.32 -15.02 7.21
N ALA A 111 -1.04 -15.25 7.48
CA ALA A 111 0.03 -15.17 6.48
C ALA A 111 -0.11 -16.22 5.38
N GLU A 112 -0.41 -17.47 5.75
CA GLU A 112 -0.67 -18.54 4.79
C GLU A 112 -1.91 -18.27 3.94
N ASP A 113 -3.00 -17.84 4.57
CA ASP A 113 -4.25 -17.51 3.88
C ASP A 113 -4.04 -16.34 2.93
N PHE A 114 -3.30 -15.31 3.34
CA PHE A 114 -2.92 -14.19 2.48
C PHE A 114 -2.07 -14.64 1.28
N MET A 115 -1.10 -15.54 1.51
CA MET A 115 -0.28 -16.08 0.42
C MET A 115 -1.14 -16.81 -0.63
N LYS A 116 -2.02 -17.71 -0.17
CA LYS A 116 -2.88 -18.53 -1.05
C LYS A 116 -3.92 -17.68 -1.79
N SER A 117 -4.62 -16.80 -1.06
CA SER A 117 -5.77 -16.06 -1.60
C SER A 117 -5.39 -14.83 -2.42
N HIS A 118 -4.33 -14.12 -2.01
CA HIS A 118 -3.98 -12.83 -2.61
C HIS A 118 -2.68 -12.88 -3.40
N VAL A 119 -1.61 -13.40 -2.83
CA VAL A 119 -0.28 -13.34 -3.45
C VAL A 119 -0.18 -14.26 -4.66
N GLU A 120 -0.58 -15.53 -4.51
CA GLU A 120 -0.52 -16.51 -5.61
C GLU A 120 -1.41 -16.10 -6.78
N ALA A 121 -2.62 -15.59 -6.49
CA ALA A 121 -3.52 -15.06 -7.50
C ALA A 121 -2.92 -13.84 -8.22
N THR A 122 -2.29 -12.92 -7.46
CA THR A 122 -1.59 -11.75 -8.03
C THR A 122 -0.45 -12.18 -8.96
N ILE A 123 0.42 -13.11 -8.52
CA ILE A 123 1.54 -13.61 -9.32
C ILE A 123 1.06 -14.30 -10.60
N ARG A 124 -0.07 -15.01 -10.53
CA ARG A 124 -0.66 -15.71 -11.67
C ARG A 124 -1.23 -14.75 -12.72
N ASP A 125 -1.89 -13.68 -12.27
CA ASP A 125 -2.69 -12.82 -13.14
C ASP A 125 -1.92 -11.58 -13.64
N VAL A 126 -0.90 -11.12 -12.92
CA VAL A 126 -0.03 -10.02 -13.36
C VAL A 126 1.05 -10.56 -14.32
N PRO A 127 1.03 -10.22 -15.62
CA PRO A 127 1.86 -10.89 -16.63
C PRO A 127 3.36 -10.82 -16.36
N CYS A 128 3.87 -9.65 -15.94
CA CYS A 128 5.30 -9.47 -15.67
C CYS A 128 5.76 -10.28 -14.44
N LEU A 129 4.95 -10.38 -13.39
CA LEU A 129 5.23 -11.24 -12.23
C LEU A 129 5.16 -12.72 -12.57
N LYS A 130 4.22 -13.11 -13.44
CA LYS A 130 4.09 -14.48 -13.95
C LYS A 130 5.34 -14.91 -14.73
N ILE A 131 5.86 -14.04 -15.61
CA ILE A 131 7.11 -14.27 -16.34
C ILE A 131 8.28 -14.49 -15.37
N LEU A 132 8.33 -13.73 -14.27
CA LEU A 132 9.36 -13.87 -13.25
C LEU A 132 9.21 -15.13 -12.38
N SER A 133 8.09 -15.86 -12.50
CA SER A 133 7.71 -16.99 -11.65
C SER A 133 7.67 -18.33 -12.41
N PRO A 134 8.82 -18.85 -12.89
CA PRO A 134 8.86 -20.08 -13.70
C PRO A 134 8.41 -21.33 -12.93
N TRP A 135 8.29 -21.25 -11.60
CA TRP A 135 7.84 -22.31 -10.72
C TRP A 135 6.32 -22.37 -10.53
N LEU A 136 5.57 -21.43 -11.11
CA LEU A 136 4.11 -21.40 -10.95
C LEU A 136 3.49 -22.71 -11.47
N GLY A 137 2.58 -23.30 -10.68
CA GLY A 137 1.93 -24.57 -11.01
C GLY A 137 2.76 -25.84 -10.76
N ARG A 138 3.97 -25.73 -10.18
CA ARG A 138 4.80 -26.89 -9.81
C ARG A 138 5.39 -26.77 -8.41
N LYS A 139 5.64 -27.91 -7.77
CA LYS A 139 6.40 -27.98 -6.50
C LYS A 139 7.85 -27.56 -6.79
N HIS A 140 8.33 -26.54 -6.09
CA HIS A 140 9.67 -25.99 -6.30
C HIS A 140 10.22 -25.38 -5.00
N ARG A 141 11.53 -25.43 -4.79
CA ARG A 141 12.15 -24.86 -3.57
C ARG A 141 11.96 -23.35 -3.43
N ASP A 142 11.84 -22.67 -4.57
CA ASP A 142 11.62 -21.22 -4.67
C ASP A 142 10.12 -20.85 -4.63
N ASN A 143 9.23 -21.83 -4.41
CA ASN A 143 7.79 -21.67 -4.30
C ASN A 143 7.27 -22.42 -3.06
N THR A 144 7.26 -21.74 -1.91
CA THR A 144 6.71 -22.27 -0.66
C THR A 144 5.55 -21.41 -0.18
N LEU A 145 4.83 -21.85 0.87
CA LEU A 145 3.74 -21.08 1.47
C LEU A 145 4.22 -19.79 2.16
N THR A 146 5.48 -19.73 2.57
CA THR A 146 6.04 -18.59 3.30
C THR A 146 6.96 -17.74 2.43
N MET A 147 7.35 -18.22 1.25
CA MET A 147 8.35 -17.56 0.41
C MET A 147 8.17 -17.87 -1.07
N LYS A 148 8.27 -16.82 -1.88
CA LYS A 148 8.36 -16.87 -3.34
C LYS A 148 9.68 -16.24 -3.76
N ARG A 149 10.53 -16.98 -4.48
CA ARG A 149 11.78 -16.45 -5.05
C ARG A 149 11.69 -16.43 -6.56
N PHE A 150 11.80 -15.23 -7.12
CA PHE A 150 11.63 -14.96 -8.53
C PHE A 150 12.92 -15.27 -9.31
N SER A 151 12.79 -15.44 -10.62
CA SER A 151 13.93 -15.71 -11.52
C SER A 151 14.99 -14.59 -11.54
N SER A 152 14.62 -13.37 -11.14
CA SER A 152 15.54 -12.26 -10.88
C SER A 152 16.43 -12.45 -9.64
N GLY A 153 16.15 -13.46 -8.81
CA GLY A 153 16.80 -13.70 -7.52
C GLY A 153 16.13 -12.99 -6.34
N VAL A 154 15.21 -12.07 -6.62
CA VAL A 154 14.40 -11.37 -5.62
C VAL A 154 13.52 -12.34 -4.84
N GLY A 155 13.45 -12.16 -3.52
CA GLY A 155 12.56 -12.89 -2.64
C GLY A 155 11.40 -12.02 -2.13
N PHE A 156 10.23 -12.65 -2.05
CA PHE A 156 9.07 -12.18 -1.31
C PHE A 156 8.76 -13.19 -0.20
N TRP A 157 8.66 -12.72 1.04
CA TRP A 157 8.27 -13.52 2.19
C TRP A 157 6.94 -13.01 2.77
N CYS A 158 6.07 -13.94 3.19
CA CYS A 158 4.85 -13.63 3.94
C CYS A 158 4.86 -14.47 5.22
N LEU A 159 4.93 -13.82 6.38
CA LEU A 159 5.11 -14.48 7.68
C LEU A 159 4.11 -13.96 8.72
N GLY A 160 3.84 -14.76 9.75
CA GLY A 160 3.03 -14.34 10.89
C GLY A 160 3.81 -13.44 11.85
N GLY A 161 3.14 -12.45 12.43
CA GLY A 161 3.71 -11.48 13.33
C GLY A 161 3.74 -11.88 14.81
N ALA A 162 3.12 -13.01 15.17
CA ALA A 162 2.99 -13.45 16.55
C ALA A 162 4.22 -14.19 17.12
N ALA A 163 5.07 -14.76 16.26
CA ALA A 163 6.22 -15.56 16.68
C ALA A 163 7.55 -14.82 16.44
N ALA A 164 8.40 -14.69 17.47
CA ALA A 164 9.64 -13.92 17.39
C ALA A 164 10.62 -14.51 16.37
N LYS A 165 10.61 -15.84 16.18
CA LYS A 165 11.42 -16.53 15.16
C LYS A 165 11.23 -15.95 13.74
N ASN A 166 10.03 -15.44 13.42
CA ASN A 166 9.72 -14.92 12.09
C ASN A 166 10.38 -13.57 11.81
N TYR A 167 10.86 -12.87 12.84
CA TYR A 167 11.56 -11.59 12.73
C TYR A 167 13.09 -11.74 12.61
N ARG A 168 13.61 -12.97 12.49
CA ARG A 168 15.06 -13.25 12.45
C ARG A 168 15.52 -13.59 11.03
N GLU A 169 16.83 -13.44 10.79
CA GLU A 169 17.54 -14.02 9.63
C GLU A 169 17.03 -13.61 8.22
N LYS A 170 16.33 -12.48 8.10
CA LYS A 170 15.98 -11.88 6.81
C LYS A 170 16.68 -10.54 6.64
N SER A 171 17.30 -10.34 5.49
CA SER A 171 17.82 -9.05 5.05
C SER A 171 17.02 -8.67 3.82
N VAL A 172 16.19 -7.64 3.96
CA VAL A 172 15.25 -7.19 2.93
C VAL A 172 15.36 -5.69 2.76
N ASP A 173 14.80 -5.17 1.68
CA ASP A 173 14.75 -3.73 1.43
C ASP A 173 13.44 -3.11 1.94
N THR A 174 12.37 -3.90 1.87
CA THR A 174 11.02 -3.47 2.26
C THR A 174 10.43 -4.42 3.30
N VAL A 175 9.83 -3.85 4.35
CA VAL A 175 8.96 -4.55 5.29
C VAL A 175 7.55 -3.95 5.22
N CYS A 176 6.56 -4.81 5.11
CA CYS A 176 5.14 -4.46 5.05
C CYS A 176 4.40 -5.06 6.26
N TYR A 177 3.51 -4.29 6.87
CA TYR A 177 2.62 -4.73 7.93
C TYR A 177 1.18 -4.49 7.50
N ASP A 178 0.43 -5.57 7.32
CA ASP A 178 -0.99 -5.53 7.02
C ASP A 178 -1.81 -5.90 8.26
N GLU A 179 -2.91 -5.20 8.50
CA GLU A 179 -3.71 -5.30 9.72
C GLU A 179 -2.90 -5.13 11.02
N LEU A 180 -1.96 -4.18 11.04
CA LEU A 180 -1.04 -3.90 12.15
C LEU A 180 -1.72 -3.75 13.52
N SER A 181 -2.95 -3.21 13.59
CA SER A 181 -3.72 -3.09 14.85
C SER A 181 -4.12 -4.43 15.47
N SER A 182 -4.00 -5.53 14.71
CA SER A 182 -4.29 -6.89 15.17
C SER A 182 -3.04 -7.62 15.67
N PHE A 183 -1.87 -6.98 15.66
CA PHE A 183 -0.64 -7.56 16.16
C PHE A 183 -0.56 -7.41 17.67
N GLU A 184 0.04 -8.40 18.32
CA GLU A 184 0.43 -8.29 19.72
C GLU A 184 1.43 -7.15 19.90
N PRO A 185 1.31 -6.36 20.98
CA PRO A 185 2.16 -5.21 21.17
C PRO A 185 3.60 -5.55 21.54
N ASP A 186 3.82 -6.76 22.04
CA ASP A 186 5.09 -7.32 22.40
C ASP A 186 5.16 -8.76 21.89
N VAL A 187 6.05 -9.02 20.94
CA VAL A 187 6.22 -10.34 20.32
C VAL A 187 7.11 -11.18 21.21
N GLU A 188 6.50 -12.12 21.93
CA GLU A 188 7.21 -13.07 22.82
C GLU A 188 8.21 -12.41 23.80
N LYS A 189 7.91 -11.18 24.26
CA LYS A 189 8.77 -10.38 25.16
C LYS A 189 10.06 -9.86 24.53
N GLU A 190 10.16 -9.83 23.20
CA GLU A 190 11.31 -9.29 22.47
C GLU A 190 11.10 -7.84 21.97
N GLY A 191 9.88 -7.30 22.08
CA GLY A 191 9.54 -5.93 21.69
C GLY A 191 8.44 -5.84 20.63
N SER A 192 8.19 -4.61 20.15
CA SER A 192 7.09 -4.37 19.21
C SER A 192 7.35 -4.97 17.82
N PRO A 193 6.30 -5.39 17.10
CA PRO A 193 6.44 -5.98 15.76
C PRO A 193 7.12 -5.03 14.75
N THR A 194 6.83 -3.72 14.86
CA THR A 194 7.47 -2.69 14.03
C THR A 194 8.96 -2.55 14.33
N LEU A 195 9.35 -2.58 15.61
CA LEU A 195 10.76 -2.52 16.01
C LEU A 195 11.53 -3.74 15.51
N LEU A 196 10.97 -4.95 15.68
CA LEU A 196 11.63 -6.19 15.30
C LEU A 196 11.75 -6.36 13.78
N GLY A 197 10.68 -6.04 13.05
CA GLY A 197 10.68 -6.19 11.59
C GLY A 197 11.46 -5.08 10.89
N ASP A 198 11.44 -3.82 11.36
CA ASP A 198 12.24 -2.76 10.75
C ASP A 198 13.76 -2.97 10.95
N LYS A 199 14.18 -3.74 11.97
CA LYS A 199 15.59 -4.19 12.06
C LYS A 199 16.03 -4.99 10.83
N ARG A 200 15.11 -5.57 10.04
CA ARG A 200 15.43 -6.34 8.84
C ARG A 200 15.84 -5.48 7.64
N ILE A 201 15.53 -4.18 7.68
CA ILE A 201 15.84 -3.21 6.62
C ILE A 201 16.99 -2.26 7.00
N GLU A 202 17.55 -2.34 8.22
CA GLU A 202 18.64 -1.45 8.67
C GLU A 202 19.88 -1.48 7.75
N GLY A 203 20.20 -2.64 7.18
CA GLY A 203 21.31 -2.80 6.24
C GLY A 203 20.97 -2.48 4.78
N SER A 204 19.72 -2.16 4.46
CA SER A 204 19.31 -1.83 3.09
C SER A 204 19.77 -0.42 2.70
N VAL A 205 20.15 -0.28 1.43
CA VAL A 205 20.42 1.04 0.82
C VAL A 205 19.13 1.84 0.66
N TRP A 206 17.98 1.17 0.49
CA TRP A 206 16.69 1.78 0.21
C TRP A 206 15.61 1.27 1.20
N PRO A 207 15.79 1.50 2.52
CA PRO A 207 14.92 0.94 3.52
C PRO A 207 13.50 1.50 3.42
N LYS A 208 12.52 0.60 3.40
CA LYS A 208 11.09 0.93 3.35
C LYS A 208 10.29 0.16 4.39
N SER A 209 9.52 0.87 5.22
CA SER A 209 8.55 0.33 6.16
C SER A 209 7.15 0.83 5.79
N ILE A 210 6.28 -0.08 5.34
CA ILE A 210 4.89 0.21 4.97
C ILE A 210 3.99 -0.43 6.01
N ARG A 211 3.12 0.36 6.63
CA ARG A 211 2.28 -0.08 7.76
C ARG A 211 0.86 0.36 7.50
N GLY A 212 -0.11 -0.53 7.64
CA GLY A 212 -1.51 -0.14 7.45
C GLY A 212 -2.48 -1.03 8.23
N SER A 213 -3.54 -0.41 8.73
CA SER A 213 -4.56 -1.12 9.49
C SER A 213 -5.80 -0.28 9.73
N THR A 214 -6.88 -0.96 10.08
CA THR A 214 -8.03 -0.32 10.72
C THR A 214 -7.73 -0.03 12.20
N PRO A 215 -7.90 1.22 12.69
CA PRO A 215 -7.82 1.51 14.11
C PRO A 215 -8.77 0.66 14.93
N LYS A 216 -8.32 0.24 16.11
CA LYS A 216 -9.14 -0.50 17.09
C LYS A 216 -9.26 0.34 18.37
N ALA A 217 -9.02 -0.26 19.53
CA ALA A 217 -9.09 0.43 20.80
C ALA A 217 -8.02 1.54 20.90
N LYS A 218 -8.48 2.75 21.20
CA LYS A 218 -7.63 3.93 21.37
C LYS A 218 -6.57 3.68 22.45
N GLY A 219 -5.32 4.03 22.17
CA GLY A 219 -4.21 3.97 23.13
C GLY A 219 -3.45 2.64 23.19
N THR A 220 -4.01 1.53 22.69
CA THR A 220 -3.29 0.26 22.50
C THR A 220 -3.09 -0.10 21.03
N CYS A 221 -3.68 0.69 20.13
CA CYS A 221 -3.67 0.44 18.70
C CYS A 221 -2.30 0.73 18.07
N GLN A 222 -1.65 -0.31 17.53
CA GLN A 222 -0.31 -0.20 16.95
C GLN A 222 -0.22 0.74 15.75
N ILE A 223 -1.24 0.79 14.88
CA ILE A 223 -1.23 1.73 13.75
C ILE A 223 -1.37 3.18 14.22
N GLU A 224 -2.17 3.44 15.27
CA GLU A 224 -2.28 4.78 15.84
C GLU A 224 -0.96 5.22 16.46
N LYS A 225 -0.32 4.34 17.23
CA LYS A 225 1.01 4.59 17.79
C LYS A 225 2.02 4.92 16.69
N ALA A 226 2.14 4.05 15.68
CA ALA A 226 3.04 4.23 14.55
C ALA A 226 2.75 5.53 13.77
N ALA A 227 1.47 5.89 13.63
CA ALA A 227 1.09 7.11 12.93
C ALA A 227 1.40 8.37 13.73
N ASN A 228 1.24 8.34 15.06
CA ASN A 228 1.54 9.45 15.97
C ASN A 228 3.05 9.68 16.14
N GLU A 229 3.88 8.68 15.87
CA GLU A 229 5.34 8.83 15.79
C GLU A 229 5.80 9.62 14.56
N SER A 230 4.93 9.77 13.54
CA SER A 230 5.18 10.63 12.38
C SER A 230 4.78 12.07 12.67
N ALA A 231 5.62 13.03 12.27
CA ALA A 231 5.28 14.45 12.33
C ALA A 231 4.15 14.85 11.35
N HIS A 232 3.95 14.04 10.30
CA HIS A 232 3.05 14.37 9.19
C HIS A 232 1.86 13.42 9.16
N LEU A 233 0.69 13.92 9.57
CA LEU A 233 -0.60 13.23 9.46
C LEU A 233 -1.43 13.88 8.35
N MET A 234 -1.52 13.22 7.21
CA MET A 234 -2.20 13.68 6.01
C MET A 234 -3.66 13.26 6.02
N ARG A 235 -4.56 14.21 5.72
CA ARG A 235 -5.97 13.97 5.37
C ARG A 235 -6.17 14.26 3.89
N PHE A 236 -7.06 13.50 3.26
CA PHE A 236 -7.44 13.77 1.88
C PHE A 236 -8.53 14.83 1.87
N HIS A 237 -8.23 16.02 1.34
CA HIS A 237 -9.17 17.11 1.16
C HIS A 237 -9.71 17.07 -0.26
N VAL A 238 -11.00 17.30 -0.42
CA VAL A 238 -11.71 17.40 -1.69
C VAL A 238 -12.52 18.69 -1.73
N PRO A 239 -12.64 19.35 -2.89
CA PRO A 239 -13.48 20.53 -3.02
C PRO A 239 -14.96 20.16 -2.90
N CYS A 240 -15.75 21.00 -2.24
CA CYS A 240 -17.20 20.88 -2.30
C CYS A 240 -17.70 21.12 -3.73
N PRO A 241 -18.55 20.25 -4.31
CA PRO A 241 -19.07 20.43 -5.67
C PRO A 241 -19.98 21.66 -5.83
N HIS A 242 -20.42 22.28 -4.74
CA HIS A 242 -21.33 23.43 -4.77
C HIS A 242 -20.64 24.76 -4.44
N CYS A 243 -19.75 24.80 -3.45
CA CYS A 243 -19.05 26.04 -3.06
C CYS A 243 -17.56 26.08 -3.42
N GLY A 244 -16.96 24.97 -3.88
CA GLY A 244 -15.56 24.90 -4.28
C GLY A 244 -14.56 24.81 -3.12
N GLU A 245 -14.95 25.17 -1.89
CA GLU A 245 -14.07 25.13 -0.72
C GLU A 245 -13.64 23.70 -0.37
N GLU A 246 -12.36 23.52 -0.07
CA GLU A 246 -11.74 22.23 0.22
C GLU A 246 -11.98 21.80 1.67
N GLN A 247 -12.31 20.52 1.85
CA GLN A 247 -12.47 19.91 3.17
C GLN A 247 -12.15 18.43 3.13
N TYR A 248 -11.79 17.85 4.26
CA TYR A 248 -11.82 16.39 4.40
C TYR A 248 -13.14 15.95 5.04
N LEU A 249 -13.68 14.85 4.55
CA LEU A 249 -14.90 14.24 5.06
C LEU A 249 -14.73 13.78 6.50
N LYS A 250 -15.59 14.31 7.37
CA LYS A 250 -15.74 13.91 8.77
C LYS A 250 -17.05 13.14 8.92
N PHE A 251 -17.08 12.11 9.77
CA PHE A 251 -18.35 11.41 10.06
C PHE A 251 -19.38 12.36 10.66
N GLY A 252 -18.94 13.26 11.54
CA GLY A 252 -19.83 14.15 12.30
C GLY A 252 -20.55 13.40 13.42
N ASP A 253 -21.24 14.14 14.27
CA ASP A 253 -22.15 13.60 15.28
C ASP A 253 -23.46 14.42 15.27
N GLY A 254 -24.40 14.11 16.18
CA GLY A 254 -25.68 14.82 16.26
C GLY A 254 -25.55 16.33 16.58
N SER A 255 -24.41 16.76 17.13
CA SER A 255 -24.16 18.15 17.52
C SER A 255 -23.35 18.95 16.49
N THR A 256 -22.60 18.26 15.64
CA THR A 256 -21.74 18.87 14.63
C THR A 256 -22.61 19.40 13.47
N PRO A 257 -22.47 20.67 13.02
CA PRO A 257 -23.32 21.21 11.95
C PRO A 257 -22.96 20.68 10.54
N PHE A 258 -21.85 19.94 10.41
CA PHE A 258 -21.34 19.36 9.17
C PHE A 258 -21.09 17.84 9.32
N GLY A 259 -20.65 17.19 8.24
CA GLY A 259 -20.39 15.75 8.20
C GLY A 259 -21.56 14.95 7.64
N LEU A 260 -21.57 13.63 7.84
CA LEU A 260 -22.66 12.78 7.39
C LEU A 260 -23.93 13.00 8.23
N LYS A 261 -25.06 13.17 7.54
CA LYS A 261 -26.39 13.42 8.12
C LYS A 261 -27.43 12.54 7.44
N TRP A 262 -28.43 12.12 8.21
CA TRP A 262 -29.56 11.32 7.74
C TRP A 262 -30.77 11.58 8.64
N GLU A 263 -31.96 11.30 8.12
CA GLU A 263 -33.18 11.30 8.93
C GLU A 263 -33.14 10.22 10.01
N LYS A 264 -33.61 10.53 11.22
CA LYS A 264 -33.60 9.59 12.34
C LYS A 264 -34.34 8.30 11.98
N GLY A 265 -33.62 7.17 12.04
CA GLY A 265 -34.15 5.85 11.71
C GLY A 265 -34.13 5.50 10.22
N LYS A 266 -33.59 6.36 9.34
CA LYS A 266 -33.54 6.18 7.89
C LYS A 266 -32.14 6.43 7.32
N PRO A 267 -31.16 5.54 7.56
CA PRO A 267 -29.79 5.71 7.09
C PRO A 267 -29.67 5.84 5.56
N GLU A 268 -30.62 5.30 4.80
CA GLU A 268 -30.69 5.41 3.33
C GLU A 268 -30.85 6.85 2.82
N THR A 269 -31.26 7.77 3.69
CA THR A 269 -31.40 9.20 3.35
C THR A 269 -30.09 9.98 3.43
N VAL A 270 -28.97 9.31 3.74
CA VAL A 270 -27.69 9.93 4.05
C VAL A 270 -27.20 10.91 2.98
N TYR A 271 -26.62 12.01 3.46
CA TYR A 271 -25.90 13.03 2.69
C TYR A 271 -24.76 13.58 3.54
N TYR A 272 -23.85 14.30 2.91
CA TYR A 272 -22.77 15.00 3.60
C TYR A 272 -23.06 16.50 3.61
N LEU A 273 -22.94 17.15 4.77
CA LEU A 273 -23.01 18.61 4.91
C LEU A 273 -21.62 19.22 4.89
N CYS A 274 -21.38 20.13 3.94
CA CYS A 274 -20.15 20.90 3.80
C CYS A 274 -19.88 21.76 5.05
N GLU A 275 -18.65 21.74 5.55
CA GLU A 275 -18.26 22.49 6.75
C GLU A 275 -18.19 24.01 6.55
N HIS A 276 -18.04 24.47 5.31
CA HIS A 276 -17.86 25.89 4.98
C HIS A 276 -19.18 26.62 4.76
N SER A 277 -20.11 26.01 4.03
CA SER A 277 -21.34 26.67 3.58
C SER A 277 -22.61 25.85 3.81
N GLY A 278 -22.51 24.68 4.46
CA GLY A 278 -23.67 23.82 4.74
C GLY A 278 -24.33 23.23 3.49
N CYS A 279 -23.63 23.20 2.35
CA CYS A 279 -24.11 22.57 1.13
C CYS A 279 -24.39 21.07 1.36
N VAL A 280 -25.51 20.58 0.84
CA VAL A 280 -25.87 19.16 0.84
C VAL A 280 -25.17 18.49 -0.34
N ILE A 281 -24.25 17.58 -0.05
CA ILE A 281 -23.50 16.79 -1.04
C ILE A 281 -24.03 15.35 -0.98
N ARG A 282 -24.46 14.80 -2.11
CA ARG A 282 -24.75 13.37 -2.26
C ARG A 282 -23.50 12.62 -2.71
N GLN A 283 -23.42 11.34 -2.38
CA GLN A 283 -22.25 10.52 -2.69
C GLN A 283 -21.86 10.54 -4.19
N PRO A 284 -22.78 10.48 -5.16
CA PRO A 284 -22.42 10.57 -6.59
C PRO A 284 -21.85 11.92 -7.02
N GLU A 285 -22.06 12.99 -6.24
CA GLU A 285 -21.55 14.33 -6.51
C GLU A 285 -20.13 14.54 -5.94
N LEU A 286 -19.62 13.58 -5.17
CA LEU A 286 -18.30 13.66 -4.56
C LEU A 286 -17.19 13.40 -5.61
N GLU A 287 -16.77 14.47 -6.27
CA GLU A 287 -15.61 14.46 -7.17
C GLU A 287 -14.30 14.51 -6.37
N GLN A 288 -13.34 13.66 -6.74
CA GLN A 288 -12.09 13.48 -6.01
C GLN A 288 -10.86 13.83 -6.85
N LYS A 289 -11.00 14.06 -8.16
CA LYS A 289 -9.88 14.35 -9.07
C LYS A 289 -9.04 15.56 -8.64
N GLU A 290 -9.71 16.61 -8.15
CA GLU A 290 -9.06 17.81 -7.65
C GLU A 290 -8.66 17.70 -6.17
N GLY A 291 -8.77 16.52 -5.56
CA GLY A 291 -8.39 16.29 -4.18
C GLY A 291 -6.88 16.37 -3.95
N ARG A 292 -6.50 16.73 -2.72
CA ARG A 292 -5.10 16.78 -2.28
C ARG A 292 -4.95 16.34 -0.84
N TRP A 293 -3.79 15.83 -0.51
CA TRP A 293 -3.43 15.44 0.85
C TRP A 293 -2.85 16.63 1.59
N ILE A 294 -3.44 17.02 2.72
CA ILE A 294 -2.98 18.12 3.56
C ILE A 294 -2.65 17.59 4.95
N CYS A 295 -1.52 18.00 5.50
CA CYS A 295 -1.06 17.62 6.82
C CYS A 295 -1.77 18.41 7.91
N ASP A 296 -2.53 17.76 8.80
CA ASP A 296 -3.23 18.39 9.94
C ASP A 296 -2.27 19.23 10.81
N ASN A 297 -1.04 18.73 11.01
CA ASN A 297 -0.09 19.32 11.94
C ASN A 297 0.73 20.49 11.38
N THR A 298 0.94 20.55 10.05
CA THR A 298 1.94 21.44 9.44
C THR A 298 1.42 22.25 8.25
N GLY A 299 0.25 21.91 7.70
CA GLY A 299 -0.25 22.49 6.45
C GLY A 299 0.53 22.07 5.20
N MET A 300 1.57 21.25 5.32
CA MET A 300 2.25 20.63 4.18
C MET A 300 1.25 19.84 3.34
N TRP A 301 1.36 19.90 2.01
CA TRP A 301 0.45 19.19 1.13
C TRP A 301 1.12 18.54 -0.07
N THR A 302 0.43 17.55 -0.65
CA THR A 302 0.82 16.86 -1.88
C THR A 302 -0.43 16.38 -2.64
N ARG A 303 -0.34 16.29 -3.97
CA ARG A 303 -1.38 15.65 -4.81
C ARG A 303 -0.98 14.24 -5.23
N ASP A 304 0.31 14.01 -5.41
CA ASP A 304 0.86 12.84 -6.10
C ASP A 304 1.72 11.94 -5.20
N GLY A 305 2.04 12.36 -3.97
CA GLY A 305 2.94 11.63 -3.05
C GLY A 305 4.42 11.68 -3.43
N LEU A 306 4.78 12.54 -4.38
CA LEU A 306 6.13 12.69 -4.92
C LEU A 306 6.64 14.12 -4.72
N THR A 307 5.78 15.08 -5.06
CA THR A 307 6.03 16.51 -4.93
C THR A 307 5.30 17.01 -3.70
N PHE A 308 6.02 17.72 -2.83
CA PHE A 308 5.50 18.21 -1.57
C PHE A 308 5.65 19.72 -1.52
N TYR A 309 4.67 20.38 -0.89
CA TYR A 309 4.63 21.83 -0.78
C TYR A 309 4.42 22.23 0.68
N SER A 310 5.01 23.34 1.10
CA SER A 310 4.70 23.97 2.38
C SER A 310 3.28 24.54 2.39
N ALA A 311 2.81 24.97 3.56
CA ALA A 311 1.53 25.67 3.69
C ALA A 311 1.45 26.92 2.79
N ASP A 312 2.58 27.60 2.58
CA ASP A 312 2.69 28.79 1.72
C ASP A 312 2.81 28.46 0.22
N GLY A 313 2.83 27.17 -0.15
CA GLY A 313 2.88 26.72 -1.55
C GLY A 313 4.29 26.61 -2.16
N ASN A 314 5.35 26.73 -1.36
CA ASN A 314 6.71 26.50 -1.84
C ASN A 314 7.03 25.00 -1.90
N GLU A 315 7.69 24.53 -2.95
CA GLU A 315 8.13 23.14 -3.03
C GLU A 315 9.16 22.82 -1.93
N ILE A 316 8.96 21.69 -1.25
CA ILE A 316 9.82 21.21 -0.16
C ILE A 316 10.19 19.74 -0.39
N PRO A 317 11.30 19.26 0.19
CA PRO A 317 11.67 17.86 0.07
C PRO A 317 10.62 16.93 0.71
N PRO A 318 10.39 15.73 0.15
CA PRO A 318 9.52 14.73 0.75
C PRO A 318 9.97 14.36 2.17
N PRO A 319 9.04 14.12 3.10
CA PRO A 319 9.36 13.74 4.46
C PRO A 319 9.92 12.31 4.53
N ARG A 320 10.76 12.03 5.53
CA ARG A 320 11.26 10.65 5.75
C ARG A 320 10.20 9.69 6.30
N SER A 321 9.18 10.21 6.99
CA SER A 321 8.08 9.43 7.55
C SER A 321 6.79 10.20 7.31
N ILE A 322 5.74 9.50 6.89
CA ILE A 322 4.44 10.10 6.59
C ILE A 322 3.31 9.16 7.01
N SER A 323 2.24 9.74 7.54
CA SER A 323 1.03 9.01 7.93
C SER A 323 -0.15 9.54 7.12
N PHE A 324 -0.89 8.64 6.48
CA PHE A 324 -2.13 8.96 5.77
C PHE A 324 -3.32 8.46 6.57
N HIS A 325 -4.41 9.22 6.56
CA HIS A 325 -5.70 8.74 7.05
C HIS A 325 -6.77 8.83 5.97
N ILE A 326 -7.37 7.69 5.67
CA ILE A 326 -8.51 7.58 4.75
C ILE A 326 -9.56 6.67 5.35
N TRP A 327 -10.80 6.86 4.94
CA TRP A 327 -11.90 6.05 5.46
C TRP A 327 -12.96 5.82 4.38
N THR A 328 -13.89 4.92 4.68
CA THR A 328 -14.78 4.31 3.68
C THR A 328 -15.66 5.32 2.94
N ALA A 329 -15.90 6.51 3.51
CA ALA A 329 -16.69 7.56 2.85
C ALA A 329 -16.12 8.02 1.48
N TYR A 330 -14.81 7.86 1.26
CA TYR A 330 -14.16 8.16 -0.03
C TYR A 330 -14.18 7.00 -1.02
N SER A 331 -14.53 5.80 -0.56
CA SER A 331 -14.46 4.60 -1.39
C SER A 331 -15.68 4.54 -2.32
N PRO A 332 -15.47 4.40 -3.65
CA PRO A 332 -16.58 4.17 -4.58
C PRO A 332 -17.15 2.74 -4.46
N PHE A 333 -16.50 1.85 -3.71
CA PHE A 333 -16.90 0.45 -3.57
C PHE A 333 -17.97 0.21 -2.49
N THR A 334 -18.39 1.26 -1.80
CA THR A 334 -19.32 1.20 -0.67
C THR A 334 -20.24 2.39 -0.71
N THR A 335 -21.51 2.19 -0.37
CA THR A 335 -22.44 3.31 -0.13
C THR A 335 -22.15 3.96 1.23
N TRP A 336 -22.58 5.21 1.42
CA TRP A 336 -22.59 5.85 2.74
C TRP A 336 -23.61 5.27 3.72
N VAL A 337 -24.48 4.38 3.24
CA VAL A 337 -25.47 3.62 4.03
C VAL A 337 -24.82 2.46 4.75
#